data_AF-A0A0F9SLK2-F1
#
_entry.id   AF-A0A0F9SLK2-F1
#
_cell.length_a   1.000
_cell.length_b   1.000
_cell.length_c   1.000
_cell.angle_alpha   90.00
_cell.angle_beta   90.00
_cell.angle_gamma   90.00
#
_symmetry.space_group_name_H-M   'P 1'
#
loop_
_entity.id
_entity.type
_entity.pdbx_description
1 polymer ?
#
loop_
_entity_poly.entity_id
_entity_poly.type
_entity_poly.pdbx_seq_one_letter_code
_entity_poly.pdbx_strand_id
1 'polypeptide(L)' 'MVRATMPDRQKSEQDQIKYLVDEISHHRYLYYNEQPKISDAKYDSL' A
#
# COMPACT_ATOMS: atom_id res chain seq x y z
N MET A 1 -8.41 34.38 5.57
CA MET A 1 -7.70 33.12 5.25
C MET A 1 -8.63 31.96 5.55
N VAL A 2 -9.28 31.39 4.54
CA VAL A 2 -10.19 30.24 4.72
C VAL A 2 -9.32 28.98 4.72
N ARG A 3 -9.19 28.30 5.86
CA ARG A 3 -8.63 26.95 5.93
C ARG A 3 -9.64 26.02 5.26
N ALA A 4 -9.33 25.58 4.05
CA ALA A 4 -10.06 24.47 3.42
C ALA A 4 -9.80 23.22 4.27
N THR A 5 -10.79 22.81 5.05
CA THR A 5 -10.87 21.48 5.63
C THR A 5 -10.92 20.49 4.46
N MET A 6 -9.82 19.79 4.17
CA MET A 6 -9.78 18.64 3.25
C MET A 6 -9.69 17.32 4.03
N PRO A 7 -10.70 16.94 4.85
CA PRO A 7 -10.66 15.67 5.58
C PRO A 7 -10.76 14.47 4.62
N ASP A 8 -11.40 14.63 3.46
CA ASP A 8 -11.64 13.55 2.49
C ASP A 8 -10.34 13.06 1.82
N ARG A 9 -9.48 14.02 1.43
CA ARG A 9 -8.21 13.71 0.76
C ARG A 9 -7.25 12.96 1.68
N GLN A 10 -7.15 13.36 2.94
CA GLN A 10 -6.32 12.69 3.95
C GLN A 10 -6.82 11.29 4.30
N LYS A 11 -8.15 11.08 4.36
CA LYS A 11 -8.71 9.73 4.51
C LYS A 11 -8.37 8.86 3.31
N SER A 12 -8.51 9.38 2.10
CA SER A 12 -8.16 8.62 0.88
C SER A 12 -6.67 8.25 0.80
N GLU A 13 -5.79 9.13 1.25
CA GLU A 13 -4.35 8.87 1.32
C GLU A 13 -4.02 7.83 2.40
N GLN A 14 -4.67 7.89 3.56
CA GLN A 14 -4.52 6.89 4.62
C GLN A 14 -5.04 5.51 4.19
N ASP A 15 -6.17 5.46 3.48
CA ASP A 15 -6.73 4.22 2.96
C ASP A 15 -5.81 3.62 1.87
N GLN A 16 -5.21 4.45 1.03
CA GLN A 16 -4.19 4.02 0.06
C GLN A 16 -2.95 3.46 0.75
N ILE A 17 -2.43 4.14 1.79
CA ILE A 17 -1.29 3.65 2.57
C ILE A 17 -1.64 2.30 3.22
N LYS A 18 -2.83 2.18 3.79
CA LYS A 18 -3.27 0.93 4.41
C LYS A 18 -3.34 -0.21 3.38
N TYR A 19 -3.89 0.06 2.20
CA TYR A 19 -3.93 -0.90 1.11
C TYR A 19 -2.52 -1.36 0.69
N LEU A 20 -1.59 -0.43 0.51
CA LEU A 20 -0.20 -0.75 0.15
C LEU A 20 0.50 -1.57 1.23
N VAL A 21 0.30 -1.24 2.51
CA VAL A 21 0.86 -2.01 3.63
C VAL A 21 0.33 -3.45 3.65
N ASP A 22 -0.96 -3.63 3.43
CA ASP A 22 -1.60 -4.95 3.36
C ASP A 22 -1.08 -5.74 2.14
N GLU A 23 -0.94 -5.09 0.99
CA GLU A 23 -0.43 -5.70 -0.25
C GLU A 23 1.04 -6.13 -0.13
N ILE A 24 1.92 -5.26 0.38
CA ILE A 24 3.32 -5.57 0.66
C ILE A 24 3.43 -6.73 1.64
N SER A 25 2.64 -6.72 2.71
CA SER A 25 2.65 -7.79 3.71
C SER A 25 2.23 -9.14 3.12
N HIS A 26 1.21 -9.16 2.26
CA HIS A 26 0.77 -10.36 1.55
C HIS A 26 1.89 -10.90 0.64
N HIS A 27 2.50 -10.04 -0.17
CA HIS A 27 3.55 -10.46 -1.09
C HIS A 27 4.83 -10.89 -0.37
N ARG A 28 5.16 -10.28 0.77
CA ARG A 28 6.26 -10.72 1.63
C ARG A 28 6.01 -12.12 2.17
N TYR A 29 4.80 -12.41 2.64
CA TYR A 29 4.45 -13.75 3.10
C TYR A 29 4.61 -14.78 1.97
N LEU A 30 4.07 -14.47 0.78
CA LEU A 30 4.19 -15.33 -0.40
C LEU A 30 5.65 -15.58 -0.79
N TYR A 31 6.51 -14.57 -0.76
CA TYR A 31 7.92 -14.68 -1.12
C TYR A 31 8.70 -15.66 -0.24
N TYR A 32 8.42 -15.67 1.08
CA TYR A 32 9.16 -16.50 2.03
C TYR A 32 8.50 -17.85 2.34
N ASN A 33 7.18 -17.98 2.18
CA ASN A 33 6.44 -19.19 2.62
C ASN A 33 5.79 -19.95 1.46
N GLU A 34 5.46 -19.30 0.35
CA GLU A 34 4.74 -19.89 -0.78
C GLU A 34 5.42 -19.54 -2.12
N GLN A 35 4.64 -19.45 -3.20
CA GLN A 35 5.13 -19.01 -4.50
C GLN A 35 4.88 -17.51 -4.68
N PRO A 36 5.91 -16.70 -4.98
CA PRO A 36 5.74 -15.29 -5.26
C PRO A 36 4.85 -15.09 -6.50
N LYS A 37 3.84 -14.23 -6.37
CA LYS A 37 2.89 -13.89 -7.46
C LYS A 37 3.33 -12.71 -8.32
N ILE A 38 4.31 -11.94 -7.86
CA ILE A 38 4.88 -10.79 -8.56
C ILE A 38 6.40 -10.93 -8.61
N SER A 39 7.03 -10.27 -9.59
CA SER A 39 8.49 -10.20 -9.65
C SER A 39 9.06 -9.29 -8.57
N ASP A 40 10.32 -9.52 -8.21
CA ASP A 40 11.03 -8.69 -7.22
C ASP A 40 11.00 -7.20 -7.59
N ALA A 41 11.23 -6.86 -8.86
CA ALA A 41 11.16 -5.48 -9.33
C ALA A 41 9.77 -4.84 -9.17
N LYS A 42 8.69 -5.65 -9.29
CA LYS A 42 7.33 -5.17 -9.08
C LYS A 42 7.02 -5.00 -7.60
N TYR A 43 7.55 -5.87 -6.74
CA TYR A 43 7.46 -5.74 -5.29
C TYR A 43 8.21 -4.50 -4.78
N ASP A 44 9.42 -4.23 -5.30
CA ASP A 44 10.21 -3.04 -4.96
C ASP A 44 9.55 -1.72 -5.38
N SER A 45 8.56 -1.77 -6.27
CA SER A 45 7.82 -0.61 -6.75
C SER A 45 6.55 -0.30 -5.95
N LEU A 46 6.13 -1.19 -5.04
CA LEU A 46 4.98 -1.00 -4.13
C LEU A 46 5.35 -0.09 -2.96
#